data_AF-A0A835RFG8-F1
#
_entry.id   AF-A0A835RFG8-F1
#
_cell.length_a   1.000
_cell.length_b   1.000
_cell.length_c   1.000
_cell.angle_alpha   90.00
_cell.angle_beta   90.00
_cell.angle_gamma   90.00
#
_symmetry.space_group_name_H-M   'P 1'
#
loop_
_entity.id
_entity.type
_entity.pdbx_description
1 polymer ?
#
loop_
_entity_poly.entity_id
_entity_poly.type
_entity_poly.pdbx_seq_one_letter_code
_entity_poly.pdbx_strand_id
1 'polypeptide(L)'
;MGLERNGLTGDALTLKFLIYGRTGWIGGLLGRLCDEQGIPYVYGAGRLENRAMLVEDIASASPTHVFNAAGVTGRPNVDWCESHRVETIRANVIGTLTLADVCRERGLVLVNYATGCIFEYDDAHKLGSEIGFKEEDTPNFVGSFYSKTKAMVGYLKEG
;
A
#
# COMPACT_ATOMS: atom_id res chain seq x y z
N MET A 1 -3.67 31.27 16.76
CA MET A 1 -3.16 31.53 15.40
C MET A 1 -3.74 30.44 14.52
N GLY A 2 -4.91 30.71 13.93
CA GLY A 2 -5.65 29.72 13.13
C GLY A 2 -5.05 29.66 11.73
N LEU A 3 -4.87 28.44 11.22
CA LEU A 3 -4.52 28.22 9.82
C LEU A 3 -5.76 28.57 8.98
N GLU A 4 -5.61 29.57 8.11
CA GLU A 4 -6.59 29.96 7.12
C GLU A 4 -6.84 28.80 6.16
N ARG A 5 -8.12 28.41 6.03
CA ARG A 5 -8.55 27.48 4.97
C ARG A 5 -8.63 28.29 3.68
N ASN A 6 -7.63 28.16 2.83
CA ASN A 6 -7.67 28.74 1.49
C ASN A 6 -8.90 28.25 0.75
N GLY A 7 -9.67 29.23 0.26
CA GLY A 7 -10.94 29.01 -0.42
C GLY A 7 -10.81 28.14 -1.66
N LEU A 8 -11.74 27.17 -1.76
CA LEU A 8 -12.10 26.50 -3.00
C LEU A 8 -13.61 26.60 -3.13
N THR A 9 -14.07 27.62 -3.85
CA THR A 9 -15.43 27.75 -4.33
C THR A 9 -15.53 27.13 -5.72
N GLY A 10 -16.21 25.99 -5.82
CA GLY A 10 -16.45 25.25 -7.06
C GLY A 10 -16.30 23.76 -6.79
N ASP A 11 -17.43 23.09 -6.53
CA ASP A 11 -17.61 21.63 -6.33
C ASP A 11 -16.30 20.86 -6.09
N ALA A 12 -15.61 21.18 -4.99
CA ALA A 12 -14.35 20.53 -4.66
C ALA A 12 -14.70 19.08 -4.33
N LEU A 13 -14.23 18.14 -5.15
CA LEU A 13 -14.46 16.72 -4.95
C LEU A 13 -14.11 16.38 -3.49
N THR A 14 -15.16 16.15 -2.69
CA THR A 14 -14.99 15.87 -1.27
C THR A 14 -14.22 14.56 -1.18
N LEU A 15 -13.05 14.58 -0.53
CA LEU A 15 -12.23 13.39 -0.38
C LEU A 15 -13.02 12.32 0.37
N LYS A 16 -12.90 11.07 -0.08
CA LYS A 16 -13.38 9.90 0.65
C LYS A 16 -12.43 8.74 0.43
N PHE A 17 -11.93 8.17 1.51
CA PHE A 17 -10.90 7.13 1.44
C PHE A 17 -11.46 5.74 1.72
N LEU A 18 -11.07 4.77 0.90
CA LEU A 18 -11.20 3.35 1.21
C LEU A 18 -9.85 2.81 1.67
N ILE A 19 -9.77 2.30 2.89
CA ILE A 19 -8.50 1.87 3.50
C ILE A 19 -8.51 0.36 3.73
N TYR A 20 -7.50 -0.35 3.24
CA TYR A 20 -7.24 -1.75 3.58
C TYR A 20 -6.13 -1.85 4.63
N GLY A 21 -6.26 -2.80 5.56
CA GLY A 21 -5.26 -3.05 6.61
C GLY A 21 -5.59 -2.49 7.99
N ARG A 22 -6.88 -2.39 8.36
CA ARG A 22 -7.37 -1.87 9.66
C ARG A 22 -6.62 -2.38 10.89
N THR A 23 -6.27 -3.67 10.90
CA THR A 23 -5.62 -4.32 12.05
C THR A 23 -4.10 -4.13 12.10
N GLY A 24 -3.52 -3.56 11.05
CA GLY A 24 -2.10 -3.21 10.97
C GLY A 24 -1.82 -1.83 11.54
N TRP A 25 -0.55 -1.59 11.87
CA TRP A 25 -0.12 -0.34 12.48
C TRP A 25 -0.38 0.89 11.57
N ILE A 26 0.04 0.83 10.30
CA ILE A 26 -0.17 1.91 9.33
C ILE A 26 -1.67 2.13 9.09
N GLY A 27 -2.44 1.07 8.85
CA GLY A 27 -3.89 1.19 8.61
C GLY A 27 -4.62 1.88 9.77
N GLY A 28 -4.32 1.50 11.01
CA GLY A 28 -4.90 2.15 12.19
C GLY A 28 -4.46 3.61 12.37
N LEU A 29 -3.23 3.96 11.99
CA LEU A 29 -2.76 5.35 11.99
C LEU A 29 -3.51 6.19 10.94
N LEU A 30 -3.72 5.65 9.74
CA LEU A 30 -4.44 6.35 8.67
C LEU A 30 -5.87 6.69 9.06
N GLY A 31 -6.60 5.77 9.69
CA GLY A 31 -7.96 6.07 10.17
C GLY A 31 -7.99 7.23 11.16
N ARG A 32 -7.07 7.23 12.14
CA ARG A 32 -6.95 8.34 13.11
C ARG A 32 -6.64 9.67 12.44
N LEU A 33 -5.73 9.68 11.47
CA LEU A 33 -5.41 10.89 10.71
C LEU A 33 -6.62 11.40 9.90
N CYS A 34 -7.43 10.49 9.36
CA CYS A 34 -8.67 10.86 8.67
C CYS A 34 -9.68 11.48 9.65
N ASP A 35 -9.84 10.89 10.85
CA ASP A 35 -10.69 11.44 11.91
C ASP A 35 -10.24 12.86 12.31
N GLU A 36 -8.93 13.05 12.54
CA GLU A 36 -8.34 14.35 12.92
C GLU A 36 -8.51 15.42 11.84
N GLN A 37 -8.46 15.04 10.56
CA GLN A 37 -8.58 15.95 9.42
C GLN A 37 -10.03 16.11 8.93
N GLY A 38 -10.98 15.36 9.49
CA GLY A 38 -12.37 15.35 9.05
C GLY A 38 -12.56 14.79 7.64
N ILE A 39 -11.70 13.86 7.21
CA ILE A 39 -11.80 13.19 5.91
C ILE A 39 -12.67 11.93 6.07
N PRO A 40 -13.80 11.82 5.35
CA PRO A 40 -14.61 10.60 5.32
C PRO A 40 -13.78 9.39 4.89
N TYR A 41 -13.86 8.30 5.64
CA TYR A 41 -13.20 7.05 5.25
C TYR A 41 -14.00 5.82 5.68
N VAL A 42 -13.70 4.69 5.04
CA VAL A 42 -14.18 3.37 5.45
C VAL A 42 -13.05 2.36 5.32
N TYR A 43 -13.06 1.35 6.18
CA TYR A 43 -12.17 0.20 6.01
C TYR A 43 -12.82 -0.84 5.09
N GLY A 44 -12.08 -1.32 4.10
CA GLY A 44 -12.54 -2.43 3.25
C GLY A 44 -12.69 -3.72 4.04
N ALA A 45 -13.77 -4.47 3.78
CA ALA A 45 -14.01 -5.76 4.41
C ALA A 45 -13.37 -6.92 3.63
N GLY A 46 -13.11 -6.70 2.33
CA GLY A 46 -12.55 -7.68 1.42
C GLY A 46 -11.15 -8.16 1.78
N ARG A 47 -10.93 -9.46 1.57
CA ARG A 47 -9.58 -10.01 1.40
C ARG A 47 -9.06 -9.59 0.04
N LEU A 48 -7.81 -9.12 -0.03
CA LEU A 48 -7.27 -8.52 -1.27
C LEU A 48 -7.22 -9.50 -2.44
N GLU A 49 -7.04 -10.79 -2.19
CA GLU A 49 -7.07 -11.82 -3.21
C GLU A 49 -8.49 -12.12 -3.76
N ASN A 50 -9.53 -11.59 -3.13
CA ASN A 50 -10.92 -11.79 -3.56
C ASN A 50 -11.44 -10.57 -4.31
N ARG A 51 -11.27 -10.58 -5.64
CA ARG A 51 -11.70 -9.51 -6.55
C ARG A 51 -13.15 -9.07 -6.32
N ALA A 52 -14.08 -10.01 -6.19
CA ALA A 52 -15.51 -9.69 -6.09
C ALA A 52 -15.81 -8.82 -4.86
N MET A 53 -15.15 -9.11 -3.73
CA MET A 53 -15.29 -8.29 -2.52
C MET A 53 -14.68 -6.90 -2.69
N LEU A 54 -13.55 -6.76 -3.41
CA LEU A 54 -12.96 -5.44 -3.67
C LEU A 54 -13.88 -4.57 -4.53
N VAL A 55 -14.52 -5.19 -5.54
CA VAL A 55 -15.52 -4.52 -6.37
C VAL A 55 -16.71 -4.04 -5.55
N GLU A 56 -17.20 -4.88 -4.63
CA GLU A 56 -18.31 -4.57 -3.74
C GLU A 56 -17.94 -3.47 -2.72
N ASP A 57 -16.76 -3.56 -2.10
CA ASP A 57 -16.22 -2.54 -1.18
C ASP A 57 -16.15 -1.18 -1.89
N ILE A 58 -15.59 -1.13 -3.10
CA ILE A 58 -15.46 0.11 -3.88
C ILE A 58 -16.82 0.66 -4.30
N ALA A 59 -17.73 -0.18 -4.78
CA ALA A 59 -19.07 0.25 -5.17
C ALA A 59 -19.83 0.84 -3.97
N SER A 60 -19.81 0.14 -2.83
CA SER A 60 -20.50 0.56 -1.61
C SER A 60 -19.88 1.81 -0.99
N ALA A 61 -18.55 1.91 -1.01
CA ALA A 61 -17.85 3.05 -0.44
C ALA A 61 -17.91 4.28 -1.35
N SER A 62 -17.94 4.10 -2.68
CA SER A 62 -17.76 5.19 -3.66
C SER A 62 -16.60 6.13 -3.28
N PRO A 63 -15.37 5.60 -3.09
CA PRO A 63 -14.24 6.38 -2.63
C PRO A 63 -13.69 7.26 -3.75
N THR A 64 -12.96 8.33 -3.39
CA THR A 64 -12.14 9.08 -4.34
C THR A 64 -10.73 8.47 -4.45
N HIS A 65 -10.22 7.87 -3.36
CA HIS A 65 -8.89 7.28 -3.29
C HIS A 65 -8.91 5.97 -2.48
N VAL A 66 -8.01 5.07 -2.82
CA VAL A 66 -7.83 3.80 -2.12
C VAL A 66 -6.43 3.76 -1.49
N PHE A 67 -6.34 3.32 -0.23
CA PHE A 67 -5.09 3.14 0.49
C PHE A 67 -4.90 1.67 0.83
N ASN A 68 -3.83 1.06 0.31
CA ASN A 68 -3.43 -0.30 0.65
C ASN A 68 -2.32 -0.29 1.72
N ALA A 69 -2.72 -0.42 2.98
CA ALA A 69 -1.84 -0.70 4.10
C ALA A 69 -1.95 -2.17 4.57
N ALA A 70 -2.59 -3.03 3.77
CA ALA A 70 -2.67 -4.45 4.06
C ALA A 70 -1.42 -5.18 3.57
N GLY A 71 -1.01 -6.17 4.34
CA GLY A 71 0.11 -7.04 4.01
C GLY A 71 0.35 -8.03 5.13
N VAL A 72 0.97 -9.16 4.78
CA VAL A 72 1.44 -10.14 5.74
C VAL A 72 2.94 -9.94 5.90
N THR A 73 3.34 -9.52 7.09
CA THR A 73 4.74 -9.49 7.55
C THR A 73 5.07 -10.67 8.45
N GLY A 74 4.16 -11.64 8.57
CA GLY A 74 4.29 -12.76 9.50
C GLY A 74 4.05 -12.39 10.97
N ARG A 75 3.88 -13.41 11.83
CA ARG A 75 3.90 -13.27 13.29
C ARG A 75 4.90 -14.27 13.87
N PRO A 76 5.82 -13.85 14.75
CA PRO A 76 6.03 -12.48 15.24
C PRO A 76 6.75 -11.55 14.25
N ASN A 77 7.36 -12.09 13.19
CA ASN A 77 8.19 -11.33 12.24
C ASN A 77 8.18 -11.96 10.83
N VAL A 78 8.98 -11.38 9.92
CA VAL A 78 9.05 -11.76 8.49
C VAL A 78 9.59 -13.15 8.23
N ASP A 79 10.29 -13.77 9.18
CA ASP A 79 10.83 -15.13 9.04
C ASP A 79 9.69 -16.15 8.86
N TRP A 80 8.50 -15.85 9.38
CA TRP A 80 7.30 -16.66 9.15
C TRP A 80 6.98 -16.83 7.66
N CYS A 81 7.25 -15.81 6.84
CA CYS A 81 7.01 -15.83 5.40
C CYS A 81 7.90 -16.84 4.66
N GLU A 82 9.05 -17.23 5.24
CA GLU A 82 9.96 -18.22 4.63
C GLU A 82 9.34 -19.61 4.55
N SER A 83 8.54 -19.97 5.57
CA SER A 83 7.82 -21.24 5.66
C SER A 83 6.37 -21.18 5.15
N HIS A 84 5.77 -19.98 5.09
CA HIS A 84 4.39 -19.74 4.67
C HIS A 84 4.33 -18.94 3.36
N ARG A 85 5.01 -19.48 2.36
CA ARG A 85 5.25 -18.80 1.08
C ARG A 85 3.96 -18.59 0.29
N VAL A 86 3.04 -19.56 0.32
CA VAL A 86 1.78 -19.51 -0.43
C VAL A 86 0.88 -18.41 0.12
N GLU A 87 0.75 -18.32 1.44
CA GLU A 87 0.00 -17.27 2.13
C GLU A 87 0.61 -15.89 1.85
N THR A 88 1.93 -15.81 1.87
CA THR A 88 2.66 -14.57 1.57
C THR A 88 2.43 -14.12 0.13
N ILE A 89 2.55 -15.02 -0.86
CA ILE A 89 2.24 -14.72 -2.26
C ILE A 89 0.78 -14.29 -2.42
N ARG A 90 -0.16 -15.02 -1.82
CA ARG A 90 -1.59 -14.74 -1.94
C ARG A 90 -1.92 -13.34 -1.44
N ALA A 91 -1.44 -12.97 -0.26
CA ALA A 91 -1.75 -11.68 0.33
C ALA A 91 -0.92 -10.52 -0.30
N ASN A 92 0.41 -10.68 -0.37
CA ASN A 92 1.30 -9.57 -0.72
C ASN A 92 1.45 -9.38 -2.23
N VAL A 93 1.36 -10.44 -3.03
CA VAL A 93 1.50 -10.38 -4.49
C VAL A 93 0.13 -10.35 -5.15
N ILE A 94 -0.60 -11.47 -5.09
CA ILE A 94 -1.87 -11.64 -5.80
C ILE A 94 -2.87 -10.59 -5.33
N GLY A 95 -3.03 -10.44 -4.01
CA GLY A 95 -3.98 -9.47 -3.46
C GLY A 95 -3.65 -8.03 -3.83
N THR A 96 -2.38 -7.63 -3.73
CA THR A 96 -1.95 -6.28 -4.11
C THR A 96 -2.20 -5.99 -5.60
N LEU A 97 -1.85 -6.93 -6.48
CA LEU A 97 -2.06 -6.77 -7.92
C LEU A 97 -3.55 -6.76 -8.27
N THR A 98 -4.36 -7.59 -7.61
CA THR A 98 -5.81 -7.62 -7.79
C THR A 98 -6.42 -6.27 -7.41
N LEU A 99 -6.01 -5.68 -6.28
CA LEU A 99 -6.49 -4.36 -5.88
C LEU A 99 -6.04 -3.26 -6.84
N ALA A 100 -4.80 -3.30 -7.30
CA ALA A 100 -4.27 -2.34 -8.28
C ALA A 100 -5.06 -2.37 -9.59
N ASP A 101 -5.34 -3.56 -10.10
CA ASP A 101 -6.13 -3.76 -11.32
C ASP A 101 -7.57 -3.24 -11.15
N VAL A 102 -8.25 -3.62 -10.06
CA VAL A 102 -9.62 -3.15 -9.76
C VAL A 102 -9.69 -1.63 -9.62
N CYS A 103 -8.68 -0.99 -9.01
CA CYS A 103 -8.59 0.47 -8.92
C CYS A 103 -8.37 1.12 -10.29
N ARG A 104 -7.46 0.56 -11.10
CA ARG A 104 -7.17 1.04 -12.45
C ARG A 104 -8.42 1.01 -13.34
N GLU A 105 -9.16 -0.10 -13.35
CA GLU A 105 -10.42 -0.24 -14.10
C GLU A 105 -11.46 0.83 -13.75
N ARG A 106 -11.42 1.36 -12.53
CA ARG A 106 -12.39 2.34 -12.00
C ARG A 106 -11.83 3.77 -11.98
N GLY A 107 -10.63 3.99 -12.50
CA GLY A 107 -9.98 5.29 -12.49
C GLY A 107 -9.65 5.80 -11.08
N LEU A 108 -9.46 4.90 -10.11
CA LEU A 108 -9.16 5.25 -8.73
C LEU A 108 -7.64 5.31 -8.50
N VAL A 109 -7.20 6.37 -7.82
CA VAL A 109 -5.84 6.46 -7.32
C VAL A 109 -5.64 5.45 -6.19
N LEU A 110 -4.63 4.60 -6.32
CA LEU A 110 -4.20 3.65 -5.30
C LEU A 110 -2.89 4.10 -4.66
N VAL A 111 -2.92 4.40 -3.37
CA VAL A 111 -1.73 4.60 -2.54
C VAL A 111 -1.36 3.26 -1.90
N ASN A 112 -0.22 2.69 -2.29
CA ASN A 112 0.22 1.39 -1.79
C ASN A 112 1.45 1.51 -0.89
N TYR A 113 1.32 1.15 0.38
CA TYR A 113 2.44 1.07 1.30
C TYR A 113 3.27 -0.19 1.02
N ALA A 114 4.52 0.02 0.59
CA ALA A 114 5.48 -1.03 0.24
C ALA A 114 6.67 -1.03 1.21
N THR A 115 7.84 -1.53 0.78
CA THR A 115 9.05 -1.57 1.60
C THR A 115 10.27 -1.21 0.76
N GLY A 116 11.15 -0.40 1.32
CA GLY A 116 12.50 -0.14 0.78
C GLY A 116 13.53 -1.20 1.18
N CYS A 117 13.15 -2.19 2.00
CA CYS A 117 14.00 -3.33 2.40
C CYS A 117 14.17 -4.37 1.27
N ILE A 118 14.28 -3.86 0.04
CA ILE A 118 14.60 -4.58 -1.20
C ILE A 118 15.96 -4.12 -1.76
N PHE A 119 16.66 -3.28 -1.00
CA PHE A 119 18.01 -2.82 -1.28
C PHE A 119 18.96 -3.13 -0.11
N GLU A 120 20.22 -3.37 -0.44
CA GLU A 120 21.36 -3.46 0.47
C GLU A 120 22.53 -2.65 -0.06
N TYR A 121 23.45 -2.21 0.80
CA TYR A 121 24.61 -1.43 0.38
C TYR A 121 25.47 -2.23 -0.62
N ASP A 122 25.95 -1.55 -1.66
CA ASP A 122 26.81 -2.10 -2.70
C ASP A 122 27.98 -1.16 -3.02
N ASP A 123 28.74 -1.48 -4.08
CA ASP A 123 29.92 -0.70 -4.46
C ASP A 123 29.59 0.75 -4.86
N ALA A 124 28.39 1.01 -5.39
CA ALA A 124 27.92 2.33 -5.79
C ALA A 124 27.21 3.06 -4.63
N HIS A 125 26.60 2.31 -3.72
CA HIS A 125 25.82 2.79 -2.58
C HIS A 125 26.47 2.29 -1.29
N LYS A 126 27.57 2.93 -0.87
CA LYS A 126 28.34 2.48 0.30
C LYS A 126 27.71 2.95 1.61
N LEU A 127 27.86 2.15 2.67
CA LEU A 127 27.50 2.54 4.02
C LEU A 127 28.22 3.84 4.41
N GLY A 128 27.45 4.83 4.86
CA GLY A 128 27.98 6.15 5.25
C GLY A 128 28.27 7.10 4.08
N SER A 129 27.98 6.70 2.84
CA SER A 129 27.96 7.63 1.72
C SER A 129 26.66 8.43 1.68
N GLU A 130 26.67 9.60 1.02
CA GLU A 130 25.46 10.41 0.78
C GLU A 130 24.64 9.91 -0.41
N ILE A 131 25.07 8.82 -1.06
CA ILE A 131 24.45 8.27 -2.26
C ILE A 131 23.49 7.15 -1.84
N GLY A 132 22.19 7.43 -1.95
CA GLY A 132 21.12 6.46 -1.71
C GLY A 132 20.50 5.95 -3.02
N PHE A 133 19.79 4.82 -2.90
CA PHE A 133 18.98 4.28 -4.00
C PHE A 133 17.81 5.20 -4.34
N LYS A 134 17.46 5.24 -5.62
CA LYS A 134 16.35 6.00 -6.21
C LYS A 134 15.21 5.08 -6.61
N GLU A 135 14.07 5.68 -6.95
CA GLU A 135 12.90 4.98 -7.44
C GLU A 135 13.16 4.17 -8.71
N GLU A 136 14.06 4.62 -9.59
CA GLU A 136 14.40 3.93 -10.84
C GLU A 136 15.45 2.82 -10.68
N ASP A 137 16.04 2.68 -9.49
CA ASP A 137 17.09 1.68 -9.27
C ASP A 137 16.49 0.27 -9.17
N THR A 138 17.24 -0.71 -9.67
CA THR A 138 16.87 -2.13 -9.62
C THR A 138 17.14 -2.69 -8.23
N PRO A 139 16.13 -3.20 -7.50
CA PRO A 139 16.32 -3.96 -6.25
C PRO A 139 17.49 -4.95 -6.29
N ASN A 140 18.44 -4.79 -5.38
CA ASN A 140 19.64 -5.64 -5.27
C ASN A 140 19.60 -6.60 -4.07
N PHE A 141 18.67 -6.43 -3.12
CA PHE A 141 18.52 -7.34 -1.97
C PHE A 141 17.40 -8.35 -2.17
N VAL A 142 17.80 -9.62 -2.28
CA VAL A 142 16.91 -10.78 -2.43
C VAL A 142 17.07 -11.81 -1.31
N GLY A 143 17.63 -11.38 -0.17
CA GLY A 143 17.98 -12.24 0.96
C GLY A 143 16.79 -12.86 1.71
N SER A 144 15.56 -12.37 1.51
CA SER A 144 14.35 -12.97 2.07
C SER A 144 13.25 -13.17 1.02
N PHE A 145 12.45 -14.21 1.21
CA PHE A 145 11.25 -14.48 0.43
C PHE A 145 10.26 -13.32 0.54
N TYR A 146 10.14 -12.71 1.72
CA TYR A 146 9.34 -11.50 1.92
C TYR A 146 9.79 -10.36 0.98
N SER A 147 11.08 -10.00 0.99
CA SER A 147 11.63 -8.94 0.14
C SER A 147 11.44 -9.24 -1.35
N LYS A 148 11.64 -10.50 -1.76
CA LYS A 148 11.37 -10.94 -3.15
C LYS A 148 9.93 -10.66 -3.57
N THR A 149 8.95 -11.03 -2.74
CA THR A 149 7.54 -10.79 -3.07
C THR A 149 7.20 -9.30 -3.21
N LYS A 150 7.82 -8.44 -2.39
CA LYS A 150 7.60 -6.99 -2.44
C LYS A 150 8.29 -6.34 -3.64
N ALA A 151 9.51 -6.76 -3.97
CA ALA A 151 10.22 -6.33 -5.16
C ALA A 151 9.43 -6.68 -6.44
N MET A 152 8.96 -7.93 -6.56
CA MET A 152 8.13 -8.36 -7.71
C MET A 152 6.88 -7.48 -7.91
N VAL A 153 6.22 -7.10 -6.82
CA VAL A 153 5.03 -6.23 -6.87
C VAL A 153 5.38 -4.80 -7.26
N GLY A 154 6.57 -4.30 -6.91
CA GLY A 154 7.06 -3.00 -7.38
C GLY A 154 7.15 -2.97 -8.90
N TYR A 155 7.93 -3.89 -9.48
CA TYR A 155 8.13 -3.98 -10.93
C TYR A 155 6.83 -4.12 -11.74
N LEU A 156 5.85 -4.88 -11.23
CA LEU A 156 4.61 -5.16 -11.96
C LEU A 156 3.62 -3.98 -11.98
N LYS A 157 3.88 -2.91 -11.23
CA LYS A 157 3.01 -1.71 -11.18
C LYS A 157 3.40 -0.61 -12.16
N GLU A 158 4.56 -0.71 -12.79
CA GLU A 158 5.12 0.35 -13.64
C GLU A 158 4.66 0.27 -15.11
N GLY A 159 3.64 -0.53 -15.44
CA GLY A 159 3.05 -0.67 -16.80
C GLY A 159 1.56 -0.39 -16.91
#